data_AF-A0A2S6QW14-F1
#
_entry.id   AF-A0A2S6QW14-F1
#
_cell.length_a   1.000
_cell.length_b   1.000
_cell.length_c   1.000
_cell.angle_alpha   90.00
_cell.angle_beta   90.00
_cell.angle_gamma   90.00
#
_symmetry.space_group_name_H-M   'P 1'
#
loop_
_entity.id
_entity.type
_entity.pdbx_description
1 polymer ?
#
loop_
_entity_poly.entity_id
_entity_poly.type
_entity_poly.pdbx_seq_one_letter_code
_entity_poly.pdbx_strand_id
1 'polypeptide(L)'
;MTKREFATKDIQPTSFFFNGDNKLETEKIISQYPDGKQASALLPLLDLAQRQQGGWLPQVAIRYVASLLDVPEIRAFEVASFYTMFNLSPRGKFLIQFCRTTPCWLRGGDDVRTACSKHLGIGVGETTSDGLFTLMEVECLGACVNAPIIQINDDYYEDLDPGNMAYLLDSLRTGVAVNVGTQNPNRRFSEPEAGLTTLNEI
;
A
#
# COMPACT_ATOMS: atom_id res chain seq x y z
N MET A 1 7.09 7.14 13.90
CA MET A 1 7.16 5.89 13.12
C MET A 1 5.98 5.03 13.53
N THR A 2 5.12 4.63 12.59
CA THR A 2 3.97 3.76 12.87
C THR A 2 4.47 2.47 13.53
N LYS A 3 3.87 2.09 14.66
CA LYS A 3 4.27 0.93 15.44
C LYS A 3 4.05 -0.34 14.61
N ARG A 4 5.12 -1.04 14.23
CA ARG A 4 5.04 -2.27 13.42
C ARG A 4 4.89 -3.49 14.31
N GLU A 5 3.66 -3.74 14.73
CA GLU A 5 3.34 -4.88 15.58
C GLU A 5 2.36 -5.82 14.91
N PHE A 6 2.53 -7.10 15.23
CA PHE A 6 1.53 -8.09 14.90
C PHE A 6 0.27 -7.83 15.70
N ALA A 7 -0.85 -7.94 15.00
CA ALA A 7 -2.17 -8.02 15.58
C ALA A 7 -2.22 -9.04 16.74
N THR A 8 -2.91 -8.69 17.81
CA THR A 8 -3.04 -9.50 19.03
C THR A 8 -3.71 -10.84 18.73
N LYS A 9 -3.50 -11.84 19.59
CA LYS A 9 -3.95 -13.23 19.33
C LYS A 9 -5.46 -13.37 19.16
N ASP A 10 -6.24 -12.48 19.78
CA ASP A 10 -7.71 -12.46 19.72
C ASP A 10 -8.27 -12.08 18.34
N ILE A 11 -7.51 -11.33 17.54
CA ILE A 11 -7.90 -10.94 16.17
C ILE A 11 -7.22 -11.77 15.08
N GLN A 12 -6.30 -12.66 15.44
CA GLN A 12 -5.66 -13.57 14.49
C GLN A 12 -6.65 -14.67 14.06
N PRO A 13 -6.78 -14.96 12.76
CA PRO A 13 -7.55 -16.11 12.29
C PRO A 13 -6.93 -17.42 12.79
N THR A 14 -7.75 -18.45 12.96
CA THR A 14 -7.33 -19.77 13.47
C THR A 14 -6.58 -20.58 12.43
N SER A 15 -6.83 -20.35 11.14
CA SER A 15 -6.20 -21.06 10.04
C SER A 15 -6.13 -20.19 8.78
N PHE A 16 -5.25 -20.55 7.85
CA PHE A 16 -5.12 -19.90 6.55
C PHE A 16 -4.77 -20.95 5.49
N PHE A 17 -5.42 -20.84 4.33
CA PHE A 17 -5.10 -21.61 3.12
C PHE A 17 -5.36 -20.71 1.91
N PHE A 18 -4.57 -20.86 0.84
CA PHE A 18 -4.91 -20.20 -0.42
C PHE A 18 -6.24 -20.74 -0.97
N ASN A 19 -7.08 -19.84 -1.48
CA ASN A 19 -8.30 -20.20 -2.21
C ASN A 19 -7.95 -20.83 -3.59
N GLY A 20 -8.96 -21.32 -4.32
CA GLY A 20 -8.73 -22.03 -5.59
C GLY A 20 -7.87 -21.25 -6.59
N ASP A 21 -8.19 -19.97 -6.81
CA ASP A 21 -7.47 -19.12 -7.76
C ASP A 21 -6.03 -18.83 -7.28
N ASN A 22 -5.86 -18.55 -5.99
CA ASN A 22 -4.55 -18.26 -5.41
C ASN A 22 -3.65 -19.50 -5.29
N LYS A 23 -4.21 -20.72 -5.28
CA LYS A 23 -3.42 -21.95 -5.39
C LYS A 23 -2.75 -22.05 -6.76
N LEU A 24 -3.48 -21.77 -7.84
CA LEU A 24 -2.91 -21.75 -9.18
C LEU A 24 -1.86 -20.65 -9.32
N GLU A 25 -2.10 -19.48 -8.73
CA GLU A 25 -1.13 -18.39 -8.75
C GLU A 25 0.13 -18.72 -7.94
N THR A 26 -0.03 -19.44 -6.82
CA THR A 26 1.08 -19.93 -6.01
C THR A 26 2.01 -20.85 -6.81
N GLU A 27 1.46 -21.79 -7.57
CA GLU A 27 2.25 -22.69 -8.43
C GLU A 27 3.02 -21.90 -9.50
N LYS A 28 2.37 -20.91 -10.13
CA LYS A 28 3.03 -20.03 -11.10
C LYS A 28 4.17 -19.24 -10.46
N ILE A 29 3.95 -18.64 -9.29
CA ILE A 29 4.99 -17.87 -8.58
C ILE A 29 6.18 -18.76 -8.25
N ILE A 30 5.94 -19.96 -7.70
CA ILE A 30 7.03 -20.90 -7.37
C ILE A 30 7.80 -21.31 -8.63
N SER A 31 7.12 -21.53 -9.75
CA SER A 31 7.73 -21.94 -11.02
C SER A 31 8.68 -20.89 -11.63
N GLN A 32 8.61 -19.63 -11.19
CA GLN A 32 9.54 -18.57 -11.63
C GLN A 32 10.94 -18.72 -11.01
N TYR A 33 11.09 -19.59 -10.01
CA TYR A 33 12.34 -19.79 -9.30
C TYR A 33 12.93 -21.18 -9.60
N PRO A 34 14.27 -21.29 -9.77
CA PRO A 34 14.91 -22.58 -10.00
C PRO A 34 14.71 -23.58 -8.86
N ASP A 35 14.86 -24.87 -9.17
CA ASP A 35 14.84 -25.94 -8.19
C ASP A 35 15.89 -25.73 -7.08
N GLY A 36 15.47 -25.91 -5.83
CA GLY A 36 16.29 -25.65 -4.63
C GLY A 36 16.39 -24.17 -4.26
N LYS A 37 15.73 -23.27 -5.00
CA LYS A 37 15.67 -21.82 -4.74
C LYS A 37 14.25 -21.31 -4.50
N GLN A 38 13.30 -22.19 -4.19
CA GLN A 38 11.90 -21.84 -3.96
C GLN A 38 11.71 -20.87 -2.79
N ALA A 39 12.65 -20.79 -1.84
CA ALA A 39 12.64 -19.77 -0.79
C ALA A 39 12.56 -18.33 -1.32
N SER A 40 13.00 -18.07 -2.56
CA SER A 40 12.88 -16.77 -3.22
C SER A 40 11.43 -16.38 -3.54
N ALA A 41 10.50 -17.35 -3.59
CA ALA A 41 9.07 -17.10 -3.75
C ALA A 41 8.40 -16.55 -2.49
N LEU A 42 9.12 -16.47 -1.36
CA LEU A 42 8.55 -16.07 -0.08
C LEU A 42 7.90 -14.67 -0.14
N LEU A 43 8.58 -13.70 -0.74
CA LEU A 43 8.08 -12.32 -0.81
C LEU A 43 6.75 -12.20 -1.60
N PRO A 44 6.64 -12.68 -2.86
CA PRO A 44 5.39 -12.61 -3.61
C PRO A 44 4.28 -13.48 -3.00
N LEU A 45 4.59 -14.62 -2.38
CA LEU A 45 3.57 -15.44 -1.73
C LEU A 45 3.01 -14.80 -0.45
N LEU A 46 3.84 -14.09 0.32
CA LEU A 46 3.36 -13.29 1.45
C LEU A 46 2.48 -12.12 0.97
N ASP A 47 2.81 -11.49 -0.17
CA ASP A 47 1.94 -10.45 -0.76
C ASP A 47 0.59 -11.03 -1.21
N LEU A 48 0.63 -12.18 -1.88
CA LEU A 48 -0.59 -12.91 -2.29
C LEU A 48 -1.47 -13.26 -1.07
N ALA A 49 -0.85 -13.72 0.01
CA ALA A 49 -1.54 -14.03 1.26
C ALA A 49 -2.16 -12.78 1.91
N GLN A 50 -1.42 -11.66 1.90
CA GLN A 50 -1.91 -10.36 2.37
C GLN A 50 -3.13 -9.90 1.56
N ARG A 51 -3.07 -9.99 0.23
CA ARG A 51 -4.19 -9.63 -0.66
C ARG A 51 -5.43 -10.49 -0.37
N GLN A 52 -5.26 -11.80 -0.21
CA GLN A 52 -6.36 -12.70 0.13
C GLN A 52 -7.01 -12.37 1.49
N GLN A 53 -6.24 -11.88 2.45
CA GLN A 53 -6.71 -11.54 3.80
C GLN A 53 -7.23 -10.10 3.92
N GLY A 54 -7.53 -9.43 2.80
CA GLY A 54 -8.10 -8.09 2.82
C GLY A 54 -7.08 -7.00 3.13
N GLY A 55 -5.80 -7.22 2.80
CA GLY A 55 -4.76 -6.19 2.85
C GLY A 55 -3.88 -6.21 4.10
N TRP A 56 -4.02 -7.21 4.97
CA TRP A 56 -3.10 -7.45 6.09
C TRP A 56 -2.62 -8.90 6.11
N LEU A 57 -1.54 -9.16 6.83
CA LEU A 57 -0.81 -10.42 6.82
C LEU A 57 -0.84 -11.10 8.21
N PRO A 58 -1.77 -12.05 8.43
CA PRO A 58 -1.87 -12.78 9.68
C PRO A 58 -0.67 -13.70 9.93
N GLN A 59 -0.38 -13.97 11.21
CA GLN A 59 0.70 -14.90 11.60
C GLN A 59 0.47 -16.32 11.04
N VAL A 60 -0.78 -16.79 11.01
CA VAL A 60 -1.11 -18.10 10.45
C VAL A 60 -0.85 -18.18 8.95
N ALA A 61 -1.00 -17.06 8.22
CA ALA A 61 -0.68 -16.99 6.80
C ALA A 61 0.83 -17.04 6.56
N ILE A 62 1.61 -16.35 7.40
CA ILE A 62 3.09 -16.41 7.36
C ILE A 62 3.58 -17.84 7.58
N ARG A 63 3.07 -18.52 8.61
CA ARG A 63 3.42 -19.93 8.90
C ARG A 63 3.04 -20.86 7.76
N TYR A 64 1.85 -20.67 7.19
CA TYR A 64 1.40 -21.46 6.05
C TYR A 64 2.34 -21.31 4.85
N VAL A 65 2.71 -20.08 4.47
CA VAL A 65 3.65 -19.84 3.36
C VAL A 65 5.04 -20.39 3.68
N ALA A 66 5.48 -20.29 4.94
CA ALA A 66 6.75 -20.87 5.37
C ALA A 66 6.77 -22.40 5.18
N SER A 67 5.71 -23.08 5.64
CA SER A 67 5.54 -24.53 5.47
C SER A 67 5.44 -24.94 4.00
N LEU A 68 4.78 -24.14 3.17
CA LEU A 68 4.61 -24.40 1.74
C LEU A 68 5.97 -24.39 1.00
N LEU A 69 6.88 -23.50 1.40
CA LEU A 69 8.21 -23.35 0.78
C LEU A 69 9.31 -24.15 1.47
N ASP A 70 8.97 -24.94 2.50
CA ASP A 70 9.92 -25.64 3.37
C ASP A 70 11.01 -24.72 3.93
N VAL A 71 10.61 -23.52 4.37
CA VAL A 71 11.51 -22.56 5.04
C VAL A 71 11.17 -22.47 6.53
N PRO A 72 12.17 -22.27 7.42
CA PRO A 72 11.90 -22.07 8.84
C PRO A 72 10.97 -20.88 9.07
N GLU A 73 9.95 -21.04 9.93
CA GLU A 73 8.97 -19.97 10.22
C GLU A 73 9.63 -18.64 10.57
N ILE A 74 10.70 -18.67 11.36
CA ILE A 74 11.44 -17.48 11.77
C ILE A 74 11.93 -16.66 10.57
N ARG A 75 12.36 -17.30 9.47
CA ARG A 75 12.78 -16.59 8.26
C ARG A 75 11.60 -15.87 7.59
N ALA A 76 10.42 -16.49 7.59
CA ALA A 76 9.21 -15.85 7.08
C ALA A 76 8.77 -14.67 7.95
N PHE A 77 8.86 -14.79 9.27
CA PHE A 77 8.60 -13.68 10.20
C PHE A 77 9.63 -12.54 10.08
N GLU A 78 10.92 -12.85 9.88
CA GLU A 78 11.96 -11.87 9.60
C GLU A 78 11.62 -11.07 8.33
N VAL A 79 11.28 -11.75 7.23
CA VAL A 79 10.91 -11.10 5.97
C VAL A 79 9.64 -10.24 6.14
N ALA A 80 8.59 -10.80 6.76
CA ALA A 80 7.32 -10.09 6.97
C ALA A 80 7.50 -8.82 7.81
N SER A 81 8.32 -8.87 8.86
CA SER A 81 8.59 -7.72 9.73
C SER A 81 9.59 -6.72 9.13
N PHE A 82 10.48 -7.16 8.25
CA PHE A 82 11.46 -6.31 7.60
C PHE A 82 10.81 -5.38 6.54
N TYR A 83 10.05 -5.93 5.59
CA TYR A 83 9.47 -5.15 4.50
C TYR A 83 8.22 -4.38 4.94
N THR A 84 8.22 -3.05 4.77
CA THR A 84 7.15 -2.13 5.24
C THR A 84 5.81 -2.32 4.57
N MET A 85 5.79 -2.89 3.37
CA MET A 85 4.56 -3.16 2.61
C MET A 85 3.67 -4.22 3.24
N PHE A 86 4.23 -5.07 4.11
CA PHE A 86 3.45 -6.05 4.87
C PHE A 86 2.80 -5.40 6.10
N ASN A 87 1.47 -5.37 6.08
CA ASN A 87 0.64 -4.85 7.16
C ASN A 87 0.40 -5.97 8.15
N LEU A 88 1.03 -5.89 9.32
CA LEU A 88 1.00 -6.97 10.32
C LEU A 88 -0.24 -6.93 11.23
N SER A 89 -1.11 -5.96 10.99
CA SER A 89 -2.37 -5.73 11.70
C SER A 89 -3.47 -5.34 10.69
N PRO A 90 -4.75 -5.60 10.99
CA PRO A 90 -5.88 -5.21 10.16
C PRO A 90 -5.83 -3.72 9.80
N ARG A 91 -6.24 -3.43 8.56
CA ARG A 91 -6.37 -2.08 8.01
C ARG A 91 -7.73 -1.93 7.34
N GLY A 92 -8.13 -0.70 7.11
CA GLY A 92 -9.32 -0.37 6.36
C GLY A 92 -9.18 -0.70 4.87
N LYS A 93 -10.30 -0.61 4.16
CA LYS A 93 -10.38 -0.90 2.72
C LYS A 93 -9.40 -0.09 1.86
N PHE A 94 -9.17 1.16 2.24
CA PHE A 94 -8.27 2.10 1.58
C PHE A 94 -7.12 2.45 2.53
N LEU A 95 -5.94 1.90 2.26
CA LEU A 95 -4.71 2.30 2.95
C LEU A 95 -4.13 3.54 2.26
N ILE A 96 -4.22 4.70 2.92
CA ILE A 96 -3.68 5.97 2.44
C ILE A 96 -2.27 6.15 2.98
N GLN A 97 -1.29 6.20 2.09
CA GLN A 97 0.14 6.27 2.39
C GLN A 97 0.70 7.62 1.95
N PHE A 98 1.06 8.47 2.92
CA PHE A 98 1.61 9.81 2.67
C PHE A 98 3.12 9.76 2.54
N CYS A 99 3.66 10.24 1.42
CA CYS A 99 5.08 10.48 1.29
C CYS A 99 5.50 11.67 2.17
N ARG A 100 6.34 11.41 3.18
CA ARG A 100 6.84 12.47 4.10
C ARG A 100 8.24 12.98 3.77
N THR A 101 8.82 12.55 2.65
CA THR A 101 10.20 12.93 2.29
C THR A 101 10.29 14.37 1.79
N THR A 102 11.51 14.92 1.82
CA THR A 102 11.80 16.34 1.57
C THR A 102 11.11 16.93 0.34
N PRO A 103 11.07 16.29 -0.85
CA PRO A 103 10.38 16.86 -2.00
C PRO A 103 8.88 17.09 -1.76
N CYS A 104 8.19 16.12 -1.16
CA CYS A 104 6.78 16.25 -0.82
C CYS A 104 6.57 17.25 0.31
N TRP A 105 7.44 17.24 1.33
CA TRP A 105 7.40 18.19 2.43
C TRP A 105 7.52 19.64 1.94
N LEU A 106 8.50 19.94 1.08
CA LEU A 106 8.69 21.26 0.47
C LEU A 106 7.52 21.71 -0.42
N ARG A 107 6.72 20.76 -0.93
CA ARG A 107 5.57 21.01 -1.80
C ARG A 107 4.23 21.04 -1.05
N GLY A 108 4.24 21.00 0.28
CA GLY A 108 3.02 21.07 1.10
C GLY A 108 2.39 19.71 1.44
N GLY A 109 3.17 18.62 1.40
CA GLY A 109 2.68 17.28 1.77
C GLY A 109 2.13 17.21 3.20
N ASP A 110 2.66 18.00 4.14
CA ASP A 110 2.12 18.11 5.51
C ASP A 110 0.73 18.75 5.54
N ASP A 111 0.47 19.72 4.66
CA ASP A 111 -0.84 20.37 4.55
C ASP A 111 -1.88 19.39 4.00
N VAL A 112 -1.51 18.60 2.98
CA VAL A 112 -2.35 17.53 2.41
C VAL A 112 -2.69 16.48 3.47
N ARG A 113 -1.68 16.00 4.22
CA ARG A 113 -1.86 15.04 5.32
C ARG A 113 -2.78 15.61 6.41
N THR A 114 -2.56 16.85 6.82
CA THR A 114 -3.36 17.52 7.86
C THR A 114 -4.81 17.69 7.41
N ALA A 115 -5.04 18.06 6.15
CA ALA A 115 -6.37 18.15 5.57
C ALA A 115 -7.08 16.79 5.59
N CYS A 116 -6.38 15.72 5.20
CA CYS A 116 -6.92 14.35 5.25
C CYS A 116 -7.29 13.93 6.68
N SER A 117 -6.37 14.06 7.64
CA SER A 117 -6.63 13.72 9.04
C SER A 117 -7.81 14.50 9.62
N LYS A 118 -7.92 15.80 9.29
CA LYS A 118 -9.04 16.63 9.73
C LYS A 118 -10.37 16.18 9.11
N HIS A 119 -10.37 15.82 7.83
CA HIS A 119 -11.58 15.36 7.12
C HIS A 119 -12.09 14.03 7.65
N LEU A 120 -11.18 13.09 7.94
CA LEU A 120 -11.54 11.74 8.41
C LEU A 120 -11.67 11.64 9.94
N GLY A 121 -11.16 12.61 10.69
CA GLY A 121 -11.19 12.61 12.15
C GLY A 121 -10.26 11.56 12.79
N ILE A 122 -9.21 11.13 12.08
CA ILE A 122 -8.24 10.13 12.55
C ILE A 122 -6.80 10.59 12.33
N GLY A 123 -5.90 10.11 13.18
CA GLY A 123 -4.46 10.33 13.10
C GLY A 123 -3.73 9.29 12.25
N VAL A 124 -2.42 9.48 12.10
CA VAL A 124 -1.54 8.52 11.42
C VAL A 124 -1.44 7.23 12.25
N GLY A 125 -1.60 6.09 11.59
CA GLY A 125 -1.63 4.76 12.20
C GLY A 125 -3.02 4.32 12.65
N GLU A 126 -4.04 5.17 12.53
CA GLU A 126 -5.41 4.86 12.90
C GLU A 126 -6.25 4.47 11.70
N THR A 127 -7.38 3.82 11.98
CA THR A 127 -8.38 3.42 10.99
C THR A 127 -9.72 4.02 11.38
N THR A 128 -10.49 4.49 10.39
CA THR A 128 -11.83 5.03 10.63
C THR A 128 -12.76 3.96 11.19
N SER A 129 -13.76 4.37 11.99
CA SER A 129 -14.69 3.45 12.67
C SER A 129 -15.56 2.63 11.71
N ASP A 130 -15.74 3.10 10.48
CA ASP A 130 -16.43 2.40 9.39
C ASP A 130 -15.53 1.38 8.66
N GLY A 131 -14.24 1.28 9.04
CA GLY A 131 -13.28 0.37 8.43
C GLY A 131 -12.89 0.75 6.99
N LEU A 132 -13.19 1.96 6.53
CA LEU A 132 -12.90 2.36 5.15
C LEU A 132 -11.47 2.86 4.96
N PHE A 133 -10.95 3.71 5.85
CA PHE A 133 -9.68 4.39 5.64
C PHE A 133 -8.69 4.13 6.76
N THR A 134 -7.45 3.83 6.40
CA THR A 134 -6.31 3.80 7.33
C THR A 134 -5.24 4.78 6.87
N LEU A 135 -4.71 5.59 7.78
CA LEU A 135 -3.64 6.53 7.45
C LEU A 135 -2.28 5.96 7.81
N MET A 136 -1.32 6.06 6.90
CA MET A 136 0.06 5.67 7.11
C MET A 136 0.98 6.73 6.54
N GLU A 137 2.09 6.97 7.23
CA GLU A 137 3.21 7.73 6.68
C GLU A 137 4.25 6.77 6.11
N VAL A 138 4.74 7.08 4.92
CA VAL A 138 5.75 6.33 4.20
C VAL A 138 6.85 7.26 3.72
N GLU A 139 7.96 6.66 3.29
CA GLU A 139 9.05 7.40 2.68
C GLU A 139 8.78 7.68 1.20
N CYS A 140 9.83 7.90 0.42
CA CYS A 140 9.72 8.23 -1.00
C CYS A 140 8.98 7.13 -1.77
N LEU A 141 7.92 7.53 -2.49
CA LEU A 141 7.14 6.67 -3.40
C LEU A 141 7.58 6.81 -4.87
N GLY A 142 8.71 7.46 -5.15
CA GLY A 142 9.31 7.51 -6.49
C GLY A 142 8.68 8.49 -7.49
N ALA A 143 7.53 9.11 -7.21
CA ALA A 143 6.88 10.10 -8.08
C ALA A 143 7.17 11.56 -7.69
N CYS A 144 8.42 11.88 -7.32
CA CYS A 144 8.80 13.18 -6.76
C CYS A 144 8.52 14.38 -7.67
N VAL A 145 8.51 14.19 -9.00
CA VAL A 145 8.23 15.25 -9.97
C VAL A 145 6.77 15.72 -9.92
N ASN A 146 5.87 14.90 -9.35
CA ASN A 146 4.45 15.18 -9.15
C ASN A 146 4.11 15.43 -7.68
N ALA A 147 5.08 15.87 -6.87
CA ALA A 147 4.85 16.15 -5.46
C ALA A 147 3.86 17.32 -5.24
N PRO A 148 2.94 17.23 -4.24
CA PRO A 148 2.78 16.14 -3.26
C PRO A 148 2.10 14.88 -3.80
N ILE A 149 2.55 13.71 -3.32
CA ILE A 149 2.00 12.40 -3.71
C ILE A 149 1.52 11.60 -2.50
N ILE A 150 0.47 10.82 -2.72
CA ILE A 150 0.06 9.73 -1.83
C ILE A 150 -0.13 8.46 -2.66
N GLN A 151 -0.03 7.31 -2.01
CA GLN A 151 -0.46 6.04 -2.56
C GLN A 151 -1.70 5.56 -1.81
N ILE A 152 -2.76 5.20 -2.53
CA ILE A 152 -3.94 4.56 -1.95
C ILE A 152 -4.01 3.14 -2.49
N ASN A 153 -3.82 2.16 -1.60
CA ASN A 153 -3.64 0.77 -1.97
C ASN A 153 -2.49 0.62 -2.99
N ASP A 154 -2.77 0.24 -4.24
CA ASP A 154 -1.76 0.05 -5.28
C ASP A 154 -1.59 1.30 -6.17
N ASP A 155 -2.50 2.28 -6.11
CA ASP A 155 -2.58 3.41 -7.05
C ASP A 155 -1.96 4.69 -6.49
N TYR A 156 -1.32 5.47 -7.36
CA TYR A 156 -0.75 6.78 -7.03
C TYR A 156 -1.73 7.90 -7.32
N TYR A 157 -1.80 8.87 -6.41
CA TYR A 157 -2.53 10.11 -6.57
C TYR A 157 -1.55 11.25 -6.30
N GLU A 158 -1.36 12.10 -7.30
CA GLU A 158 -0.22 13.00 -7.39
C GLU A 158 -0.67 14.44 -7.64
N ASP A 159 0.23 15.41 -7.50
CA ASP A 159 -0.04 16.85 -7.58
C ASP A 159 -1.20 17.27 -6.65
N LEU A 160 -1.18 16.73 -5.43
CA LEU A 160 -2.24 16.92 -4.44
C LEU A 160 -2.12 18.25 -3.68
N ASP A 161 -3.27 18.80 -3.30
CA ASP A 161 -3.41 19.96 -2.44
C ASP A 161 -4.54 19.71 -1.40
N PRO A 162 -4.67 20.54 -0.35
CA PRO A 162 -5.73 20.38 0.64
C PRO A 162 -7.16 20.34 0.08
N GLY A 163 -7.42 21.01 -1.05
CA GLY A 163 -8.72 21.09 -1.69
C GLY A 163 -9.09 19.82 -2.45
N ASN A 164 -8.19 19.34 -3.33
CA ASN A 164 -8.43 18.12 -4.11
C ASN A 164 -8.35 16.85 -3.25
N MET A 165 -7.66 16.88 -2.11
CA MET A 165 -7.61 15.77 -1.16
C MET A 165 -8.99 15.42 -0.58
N ALA A 166 -9.77 16.42 -0.17
CA ALA A 166 -11.11 16.17 0.37
C ALA A 166 -12.04 15.53 -0.68
N TYR A 167 -11.98 16.05 -1.91
CA TYR A 167 -12.72 15.49 -3.05
C TYR A 167 -12.35 14.03 -3.33
N LEU A 168 -11.05 13.69 -3.29
CA LEU A 168 -10.57 12.33 -3.46
C LEU A 168 -11.16 11.38 -2.40
N LEU A 169 -11.16 11.79 -1.12
CA LEU A 169 -11.71 10.98 -0.02
C LEU A 169 -13.21 10.73 -0.18
N ASP A 170 -13.99 11.76 -0.50
CA ASP A 170 -15.43 11.65 -0.68
C ASP A 170 -15.78 10.79 -1.91
N SER A 171 -14.99 10.90 -2.98
CA SER A 171 -15.14 10.08 -4.18
C SER A 171 -14.88 8.60 -3.89
N LEU A 172 -13.80 8.28 -3.16
CA LEU A 172 -13.49 6.91 -2.75
C LEU A 172 -14.58 6.31 -1.85
N ARG A 173 -15.13 7.12 -0.94
CA ARG A 173 -16.23 6.72 -0.04
C ARG A 173 -17.52 6.41 -0.81
N THR A 174 -17.84 7.21 -1.82
CA THR A 174 -19.06 7.08 -2.63
C THR A 174 -18.90 6.14 -3.83
N GLY A 175 -17.68 5.69 -4.11
CA GLY A 175 -17.38 4.82 -5.26
C GLY A 175 -17.33 5.56 -6.60
N VAL A 176 -17.20 6.89 -6.57
CA VAL A 176 -16.95 7.71 -7.76
C VAL A 176 -15.50 7.49 -8.20
N ALA A 177 -15.30 7.18 -9.47
CA ALA A 177 -13.97 7.00 -10.03
C ALA A 177 -13.20 8.33 -10.00
N VAL A 178 -11.97 8.26 -9.49
CA VAL A 178 -11.00 9.36 -9.56
C VAL A 178 -9.85 8.92 -10.46
N ASN A 179 -9.28 9.87 -11.20
CA ASN A 179 -8.16 9.58 -12.08
C ASN A 179 -6.94 9.17 -11.26
N VAL A 180 -6.32 8.05 -11.64
CA VAL A 180 -5.03 7.62 -11.09
C VAL A 180 -3.91 8.45 -11.74
N GLY A 181 -2.93 8.86 -10.94
CA GLY A 181 -1.83 9.75 -11.32
C GLY A 181 -2.09 11.20 -10.89
N THR A 182 -1.62 12.14 -11.70
CA THR A 182 -1.76 13.58 -11.43
C THR A 182 -3.23 14.03 -11.33
N GLN A 183 -3.51 14.78 -10.25
CA GLN A 183 -4.77 15.48 -10.05
C GLN A 183 -4.77 16.88 -10.70
N ASN A 184 -3.66 17.29 -11.32
CA ASN A 184 -3.57 18.53 -12.08
C ASN A 184 -4.07 18.29 -13.51
N PRO A 185 -5.21 18.90 -13.92
CA PRO A 185 -5.80 18.66 -15.24
C PRO A 185 -4.96 19.18 -16.41
N ASN A 186 -3.99 20.07 -16.13
CA ASN A 186 -3.10 20.65 -17.14
C ASN A 186 -1.80 19.84 -17.31
N ARG A 187 -1.70 18.70 -16.62
CA ARG A 187 -0.51 17.86 -16.62
C ARG A 187 -0.89 16.42 -16.91
N ARG A 188 -0.03 15.73 -17.64
CA ARG A 188 -0.09 14.30 -17.92
C ARG A 188 1.20 13.63 -17.46
N PHE A 189 1.05 12.61 -16.62
CA PHE A 189 2.19 11.90 -16.01
C PHE A 189 3.20 12.91 -15.43
N SER A 190 4.46 12.82 -15.82
CA SER A 190 5.55 13.67 -15.35
C SER A 190 5.86 14.87 -16.26
N GLU A 191 4.99 15.25 -17.20
CA GLU A 191 5.27 16.36 -18.12
C GLU A 191 5.43 17.71 -17.38
N PRO A 192 6.11 18.71 -17.95
CA PRO A 192 6.21 20.02 -17.32
C PRO A 192 4.83 20.68 -17.21
N GLU A 193 4.53 21.30 -16.07
CA GLU A 193 3.24 21.97 -15.82
C GLU A 193 2.94 23.10 -16.82
N ALA A 194 3.97 23.73 -17.39
CA ALA A 194 3.84 24.78 -18.39
C ALA A 194 3.68 24.25 -19.83
N GLY A 195 3.58 22.93 -20.02
CA GLY A 195 3.51 22.27 -21.32
C GLY A 195 4.82 21.62 -21.77
N LEU A 196 4.73 20.83 -22.85
CA LEU A 196 5.84 20.06 -23.40
C LEU A 196 6.95 20.98 -23.93
N THR A 197 8.20 20.65 -23.57
CA THR A 197 9.39 21.37 -24.01
C THR A 197 10.37 20.52 -24.82
N THR A 198 10.17 19.20 -24.85
CA THR A 198 11.11 18.23 -25.44
C THR A 198 10.42 17.25 -26.39
N LEU A 199 9.52 16.41 -25.89
CA LEU A 199 8.79 15.38 -26.67
C LEU A 199 7.57 15.98 -27.39
N ASN A 200 7.81 16.90 -28.32
CA ASN A 200 6.74 17.63 -29.02
C ASN A 200 6.13 16.88 -30.22
N GLU A 201 6.77 15.81 -30.66
CA GLU A 201 6.32 14.95 -31.76
C GLU A 201 5.98 13.57 -31.18
N ILE A 202 4.68 13.26 -31.11
CA ILE A 202 4.14 11.95 -30.70
C ILE A 202 3.54 11.26 -31.92
#